data_AF-A0A3B9ASH5-F1
#
_entry.id   AF-A0A3B9ASH5-F1
#
_cell.length_a   1.000
_cell.length_b   1.000
_cell.length_c   1.000
_cell.angle_alpha   90.00
_cell.angle_beta   90.00
_cell.angle_gamma   90.00
#
_symmetry.space_group_name_H-M   'P 1'
#
loop_
_entity.id
_entity.type
_entity.pdbx_description
1 polymer ?
#
loop_
_entity_poly.entity_id
_entity_poly.type
_entity_poly.pdbx_seq_one_letter_code
_entity_poly.pdbx_strand_id
1 'polypeptide(L)' 'MKGLNKIMLIGNLGKDPEVQTLNGNIKVAKFSLATTETYKDEKGQ' A
#
# COMPACT_ATOMS: atom_id res chain seq x y z
N MET A 1 26.00 10.27 1.78
CA MET A 1 24.66 10.66 2.28
C MET A 1 24.01 9.42 2.86
N LYS A 2 23.56 9.44 4.12
CA LYS A 2 22.74 8.37 4.70
C LYS A 2 21.33 8.92 4.88
N GLY A 3 20.34 8.29 4.26
CA GLY A 3 18.92 8.65 4.41
C GLY A 3 18.11 7.39 4.70
N LEU A 4 17.08 7.52 5.54
CA LEU A 4 16.13 6.45 5.82
C LEU A 4 14.91 6.63 4.92
N ASN A 5 14.62 5.62 4.09
CA ASN A 5 13.36 5.51 3.37
C ASN A 5 12.61 4.28 3.91
N LYS A 6 11.57 4.50 4.72
CA LYS A 6 10.77 3.46 5.34
C LYS A 6 9.28 3.84 5.29
N ILE A 7 8.45 2.90 4.87
CA ILE A 7 6.98 3.05 4.80
C ILE A 7 6.33 1.94 5.62
N MET A 8 5.25 2.27 6.33
CA MET A 8 4.36 1.32 7.02
C MET A 8 2.92 1.71 6.69
N LEU A 9 2.13 0.79 6.15
CA LEU A 9 0.74 1.00 5.76
C LEU A 9 -0.14 -0.12 6.31
N ILE A 10 -1.34 0.23 6.77
CA ILE A 10 -2.37 -0.71 7.21
C ILE A 10 -3.67 -0.29 6.52
N GLY A 11 -4.36 -1.25 5.90
CA GLY A 11 -5.57 -0.97 5.13
C GLY A 11 -6.19 -2.25 4.59
N ASN A 12 -7.16 -2.09 3.69
CA ASN A 12 -7.89 -3.19 3.08
C ASN A 12 -7.44 -3.39 1.63
N LEU A 13 -7.41 -4.64 1.16
CA LEU A 13 -7.17 -4.91 -0.26
C LEU A 13 -8.37 -4.41 -1.09
N GLY A 14 -8.10 -3.68 -2.17
CA GLY A 14 -9.17 -3.21 -3.06
C GLY A 14 -9.74 -4.31 -3.96
N LYS A 15 -8.96 -5.37 -4.20
CA LYS A 15 -9.30 -6.58 -4.95
C LYS A 15 -8.24 -7.65 -4.67
N ASP A 16 -8.46 -8.85 -5.19
CA ASP A 16 -7.47 -9.93 -5.12
C ASP A 16 -6.14 -9.51 -5.77
N PRO A 17 -4.98 -9.80 -5.13
CA PRO A 17 -3.67 -9.52 -5.70
C PRO A 17 -3.41 -10.26 -7.02
N GLU A 18 -2.83 -9.57 -7.99
CA GLU A 18 -2.36 -10.17 -9.23
C GLU A 18 -0.90 -10.62 -9.06
N VAL A 19 -0.62 -11.90 -9.26
CA VAL A 19 0.74 -12.46 -9.19
C VAL A 19 1.22 -12.85 -10.58
N GLN A 20 2.39 -12.36 -10.97
CA GLN A 20 3.00 -12.63 -12.27
C GLN A 20 4.44 -13.11 -12.08
N THR A 21 4.89 -14.03 -12.94
CA THR A 21 6.29 -14.45 -13.01
C THR A 21 6.92 -13.80 -14.24
N LEU A 22 7.90 -12.92 -14.02
CA LEU A 22 8.66 -12.27 -15.07
C LEU A 22 9.80 -13.17 -15.56
N ASN A 23 10.43 -12.78 -16.66
CA ASN A 23 11.64 -13.41 -17.18
C ASN A 23 12.70 -13.52 -16.07
N GLY A 24 13.42 -14.64 -16.04
CA GLY A 24 14.38 -14.93 -14.96
C GLY A 24 13.74 -15.44 -13.66
N ASN A 25 12.49 -15.94 -13.71
CA ASN A 25 11.78 -16.57 -12.59
C ASN A 25 11.52 -15.61 -11.40
N ILE A 26 11.35 -14.32 -11.70
CA ILE A 26 11.07 -13.28 -10.69
C ILE A 26 9.56 -13.22 -10.46
N LYS A 27 9.12 -13.48 -9.23
CA LYS A 27 7.70 -13.35 -8.85
C LYS A 27 7.40 -11.91 -8.43
N VAL A 28 6.37 -11.32 -9.01
CA VAL A 28 5.87 -9.98 -8.68
C VAL A 28 4.40 -10.07 -8.29
N ALA A 29 4.03 -9.46 -7.18
CA ALA A 29 2.64 -9.30 -6.75
C ALA A 29 2.23 -7.83 -6.85
N LYS A 30 1.12 -7.55 -7.52
CA LYS A 30 0.52 -6.22 -7.61
C LYS A 30 -0.84 -6.25 -6.91
N PHE A 31 -1.00 -5.36 -5.93
CA PHE A 31 -2.25 -5.19 -5.21
C PHE A 31 -2.47 -3.72 -4.88
N SER A 32 -3.72 -3.31 -4.75
CA SER A 32 -4.11 -2.01 -4.23
C SER A 32 -4.44 -2.11 -2.74
N LEU A 33 -4.03 -1.11 -1.95
CA LEU A 33 -4.34 -1.01 -0.54
C LEU A 33 -5.15 0.26 -0.32
N ALA A 34 -6.40 0.10 0.12
CA ALA A 34 -7.25 1.19 0.54
C ALA A 34 -6.94 1.55 1.99
N THR A 35 -6.49 2.78 2.22
CA THR A 35 -6.30 3.36 3.54
C THR A 35 -7.37 4.42 3.79
N THR A 36 -7.96 4.43 4.97
CA THR A 36 -8.93 5.45 5.37
C THR A 36 -8.31 6.30 6.46
N GLU A 37 -8.36 7.62 6.27
CA GLU A 37 -8.08 8.59 7.31
C GLU A 37 -9.41 9.10 7.86
N THR A 38 -9.50 9.22 9.18
CA THR A 38 -10.62 9.88 9.84
C THR A 38 -10.03 10.89 10.80
N TYR A 39 -10.32 12.15 10.53
CA TYR A 39 -9.94 13.27 11.38
C TYR A 39 -11.18 14.11 11.66
N LYS A 40 -11.19 14.80 12.80
CA LYS A 40 -12.21 15.81 13.10
C LYS A 40 -11.70 17.15 12.62
N ASP A 41 -12.53 17.87 11.88
CA ASP A 41 -12.23 19.24 11.50
C ASP A 41 -12.46 20.24 12.66
N GLU A 42 -12.15 21.51 12.43
CA GLU A 42 -12.30 22.57 13.45
C GLU A 42 -13.75 22.79 13.90
N LYS A 43 -14.73 22.35 13.10
CA LYS A 43 -16.16 22.43 13.40
C LYS A 43 -16.67 21.15 14.08
N GLY A 44 -15.79 20.19 14.34
CA GLY A 44 -16.09 18.93 15.01
C GLY A 44 -16.75 17.90 14.09
N GLN A 45 -16.68 18.08 12.78
CA GLN A 45 -17.16 17.10 11.78
C GLN A 45 -16.07 16.09 11.45
#